data_AF-A0A6I0KIZ6-F1
#
_entry.id   AF-A0A6I0KIZ6-F1
#
_cell.length_a   1.000
_cell.length_b   1.000
_cell.length_c   1.000
_cell.angle_alpha   90.00
_cell.angle_beta   90.00
_cell.angle_gamma   90.00
#
_symmetry.space_group_name_H-M   'P 1'
#
loop_
_entity.id
_entity.type
_entity.pdbx_description
1 polymer ?
#
loop_
_entity_poly.entity_id
_entity_poly.type
_entity_poly.pdbx_seq_one_letter_code
_entity_poly.pdbx_strand_id
1 'polypeptide(L)'
;MDNFFDSMLQEIDRYTGTVNLEGENIIPGCREMTKFLKEKMAELKDFALSHKFKDDAEEIRFFKYQKPLILGRLLYFYKLYQIESNRPPSHEL
;
A
#
# COMPACT_ATOMS: atom_id res chain seq x y z
N MET A 1 -17.80 3.31 6.67
CA MET A 1 -16.33 3.13 6.68
C MET A 1 -15.92 1.68 6.41
N ASP A 2 -16.31 0.72 7.25
CA ASP A 2 -15.71 -0.64 7.28
C ASP A 2 -15.86 -1.42 5.96
N ASN A 3 -17.07 -1.53 5.40
CA ASN A 3 -17.28 -2.26 4.13
C ASN A 3 -16.41 -1.73 2.97
N PHE A 4 -16.27 -0.40 2.88
CA PHE A 4 -15.42 0.22 1.86
C PHE A 4 -13.95 -0.13 2.10
N PHE A 5 -13.50 -0.01 3.36
CA PHE A 5 -12.13 -0.33 3.74
C PHE A 5 -11.80 -1.80 3.50
N ASP A 6 -12.68 -2.73 3.87
CA ASP A 6 -12.50 -4.16 3.68
C ASP A 6 -12.44 -4.53 2.19
N SER A 7 -13.29 -3.91 1.37
CA SER A 7 -13.28 -4.10 -0.09
C SER A 7 -11.98 -3.61 -0.70
N MET A 8 -11.51 -2.42 -0.29
CA MET A 8 -10.21 -1.88 -0.72
C MET A 8 -9.05 -2.76 -0.27
N LEU A 9 -9.10 -3.30 0.95
CA LEU A 9 -8.06 -4.18 1.48
C LEU A 9 -7.98 -5.49 0.68
N GLN A 10 -9.14 -6.08 0.36
CA GLN A 10 -9.22 -7.26 -0.49
C GLN A 10 -8.68 -7.01 -1.90
N GLU A 11 -8.98 -5.84 -2.48
CA GLU A 11 -8.43 -5.45 -3.78
C GLU A 11 -6.90 -5.33 -3.72
N ILE A 12 -6.37 -4.67 -2.67
CA ILE A 12 -4.93 -4.55 -2.46
C ILE A 12 -4.29 -5.93 -2.33
N ASP A 13 -4.87 -6.83 -1.53
CA ASP A 13 -4.32 -8.17 -1.30
C ASP A 13 -4.33 -9.00 -2.59
N ARG A 14 -5.41 -8.92 -3.39
CA ARG A 14 -5.50 -9.57 -4.71
C ARG A 14 -4.43 -9.05 -5.67
N TYR A 15 -4.31 -7.73 -5.79
CA TYR A 15 -3.34 -7.13 -6.70
C TYR A 15 -1.90 -7.43 -6.26
N THR A 16 -1.62 -7.37 -4.95
CA THR A 16 -0.31 -7.74 -4.38
C THR A 16 0.08 -9.18 -4.79
N GLY A 17 -0.88 -10.11 -4.78
CA GLY A 17 -0.63 -11.49 -5.22
C GLY A 17 -0.32 -11.66 -6.71
N THR A 18 -0.56 -10.64 -7.54
CA THR A 18 -0.23 -10.66 -8.98
C THR A 18 1.14 -10.08 -9.30
N VAL A 19 1.75 -9.31 -8.38
CA VAL A 19 3.04 -8.67 -8.61
C VAL A 19 4.19 -9.64 -8.34
N ASN A 20 5.04 -9.82 -9.35
CA ASN A 20 6.26 -10.61 -9.21
C ASN A 20 7.35 -9.78 -8.50
N LEU A 21 7.83 -10.28 -7.35
CA LEU A 21 8.89 -9.65 -6.56
C LEU A 21 10.17 -10.50 -6.52
N GLU A 22 10.34 -11.43 -7.45
CA GLU A 22 11.47 -12.36 -7.48
C GLU A 22 12.55 -11.92 -8.48
N GLY A 23 13.81 -12.13 -8.09
CA GLY A 23 14.98 -11.89 -8.94
C GLY A 23 15.01 -10.47 -9.52
N GLU A 24 15.18 -10.39 -10.83
CA GLU A 24 15.26 -9.12 -11.57
C GLU A 24 13.96 -8.30 -11.55
N ASN A 25 12.82 -8.92 -11.19
CA ASN A 25 11.52 -8.25 -11.17
C ASN A 25 11.25 -7.47 -9.88
N ILE A 26 12.10 -7.60 -8.84
CA ILE A 26 11.83 -6.97 -7.55
C ILE A 26 11.75 -5.43 -7.63
N ILE A 27 12.65 -4.79 -8.39
CA ILE A 27 12.66 -3.33 -8.56
C ILE A 27 11.40 -2.84 -9.32
N PRO A 28 11.07 -3.36 -10.52
CA PRO A 28 9.87 -2.95 -11.23
C PRO A 28 8.59 -3.28 -10.43
N GLY A 29 8.52 -4.46 -9.80
CA GLY A 29 7.38 -4.85 -8.95
C GLY A 29 7.18 -3.93 -7.75
N CYS A 30 8.26 -3.53 -7.07
CA CYS A 30 8.14 -2.56 -5.96
C CYS A 30 7.70 -1.17 -6.46
N ARG A 31 8.17 -0.74 -7.64
CA ARG A 31 7.74 0.53 -8.25
C ARG A 31 6.25 0.50 -8.57
N GLU A 32 5.77 -0.60 -9.17
CA GLU A 32 4.37 -0.84 -9.48
C GLU A 32 3.50 -0.81 -8.23
N MET A 33 3.85 -1.60 -7.21
CA MET A 33 3.12 -1.61 -5.93
C MET A 33 3.11 -0.25 -5.24
N THR A 34 4.23 0.48 -5.28
CA THR A 34 4.32 1.84 -4.70
C THR A 34 3.35 2.79 -5.42
N LYS A 35 3.25 2.71 -6.75
CA LYS A 35 2.33 3.55 -7.53
C LYS A 35 0.88 3.19 -7.20
N PHE A 36 0.53 1.91 -7.27
CA PHE A 36 -0.81 1.41 -6.97
C PHE A 36 -1.27 1.79 -5.55
N LEU A 37 -0.42 1.59 -4.54
CA LEU A 37 -0.75 1.93 -3.15
C LEU A 37 -0.88 3.44 -2.93
N LYS A 38 -0.14 4.28 -3.66
CA LYS A 38 -0.35 5.74 -3.63
C LYS A 38 -1.72 6.12 -4.16
N GLU A 39 -2.16 5.50 -5.25
CA GLU A 39 -3.49 5.71 -5.82
C GLU A 39 -4.59 5.26 -4.84
N LYS A 40 -4.43 4.09 -4.22
CA LYS A 40 -5.37 3.61 -3.17
C LYS A 40 -5.40 4.52 -1.94
N MET A 41 -4.26 5.08 -1.53
CA MET A 41 -4.23 6.07 -0.45
C MET A 41 -4.95 7.39 -0.81
N ALA A 42 -4.91 7.81 -2.08
CA ALA A 42 -5.67 8.95 -2.56
C ALA A 42 -7.18 8.65 -2.55
N GLU A 43 -7.57 7.48 -3.08
CA GLU A 43 -8.96 7.01 -3.05
C GLU A 43 -9.52 6.93 -1.62
N LEU A 44 -8.74 6.38 -0.69
CA LEU A 44 -9.11 6.31 0.73
C LEU A 44 -9.31 7.70 1.34
N LYS A 45 -8.44 8.66 0.98
CA LYS A 45 -8.53 10.04 1.44
C LYS A 45 -9.80 10.70 0.92
N ASP A 46 -10.10 10.55 -0.36
CA ASP A 46 -11.28 11.14 -1.00
C ASP A 46 -12.57 10.56 -0.40
N PHE A 47 -12.61 9.24 -0.20
CA PHE A 47 -13.70 8.59 0.52
C PHE A 47 -13.87 9.17 1.92
N ALA A 48 -12.79 9.26 2.71
CA ALA A 48 -12.84 9.78 4.08
C ALA A 48 -13.28 11.24 4.16
N LEU A 49 -12.96 12.07 3.15
CA LEU A 49 -13.42 13.46 3.07
C LEU A 49 -14.92 13.56 2.75
N SER A 50 -15.47 12.62 1.98
CA SER A 50 -16.90 12.56 1.67
C SER A 50 -17.75 11.83 2.73
N HIS A 51 -17.13 10.96 3.53
CA HIS A 51 -17.81 10.14 4.52
C HIS A 51 -18.04 10.93 5.80
N LYS A 52 -19.31 10.99 6.25
CA LYS A 52 -19.64 11.49 7.58
C LYS A 52 -19.46 10.36 8.59
N PHE A 53 -18.43 10.46 9.43
CA PHE A 53 -18.22 9.48 10.51
C PHE A 53 -19.45 9.38 11.41
N LYS A 54 -19.81 8.15 11.76
CA LYS A 54 -21.02 7.87 12.57
C LYS A 54 -20.85 8.31 14.03
N ASP A 55 -19.64 8.16 14.56
CA ASP A 55 -19.23 8.47 15.92
C ASP A 55 -17.70 8.64 16.00
N ASP A 56 -17.22 9.23 17.09
CA ASP A 56 -15.80 9.40 17.37
C ASP A 56 -15.04 8.06 17.33
N ALA A 57 -15.70 6.96 17.70
CA ALA A 57 -15.08 5.65 17.70
C ALA A 57 -14.78 5.14 16.27
N GLU A 58 -15.63 5.42 15.29
CA GLU A 58 -15.38 5.14 13.86
C GLU A 58 -14.24 5.98 13.33
N GLU A 59 -14.23 7.27 13.62
CA GLU A 59 -13.16 8.18 13.21
C GLU A 59 -11.81 7.76 13.81
N ILE A 60 -11.77 7.47 15.12
CA ILE A 60 -10.59 6.96 15.81
C ILE A 60 -10.13 5.65 15.18
N ARG A 61 -11.03 4.70 14.92
CA ARG A 61 -10.66 3.42 14.27
C ARG A 61 -10.05 3.66 12.89
N PHE A 62 -10.63 4.57 12.10
CA PHE A 62 -10.13 4.91 10.78
C PHE A 62 -8.70 5.44 10.83
N PHE A 63 -8.46 6.50 11.61
CA PHE A 63 -7.16 7.17 11.65
C PHE A 63 -6.10 6.36 12.41
N LYS A 64 -6.49 5.58 13.42
CA LYS A 64 -5.54 4.84 14.27
C LYS A 64 -5.16 3.47 13.72
N TYR A 65 -6.06 2.80 12.99
CA TYR A 65 -5.83 1.41 12.56
C TYR A 65 -5.97 1.21 11.06
N GLN A 66 -7.05 1.69 10.44
CA GLN A 66 -7.33 1.41 9.03
C GLN A 66 -6.40 2.17 8.08
N LYS A 67 -6.34 3.50 8.16
CA LYS A 67 -5.46 4.32 7.33
C LYS A 67 -3.98 3.95 7.49
N PRO A 68 -3.45 3.74 8.72
CA PRO A 68 -2.07 3.29 8.91
C PRO A 68 -1.76 1.93 8.26
N LEU A 69 -2.73 1.02 8.15
CA LEU A 69 -2.52 -0.30 7.54
C LEU A 69 -2.10 -0.19 6.06
N ILE A 70 -2.81 0.62 5.28
CA ILE A 70 -2.49 0.83 3.86
C ILE A 70 -1.21 1.67 3.71
N LEU A 71 -1.05 2.71 4.54
CA LEU A 71 0.16 3.52 4.56
C LEU A 71 1.42 2.68 4.89
N GLY A 72 1.32 1.75 5.84
CA GLY A 72 2.41 0.84 6.19
C GLY A 72 2.87 -0.01 5.02
N ARG A 73 1.92 -0.55 4.24
CA ARG A 73 2.23 -1.31 2.99
C ARG A 73 2.92 -0.42 1.96
N LEU A 74 2.46 0.82 1.78
CA LEU A 74 3.10 1.77 0.87
C LEU A 74 4.55 2.04 1.29
N LEU A 75 4.79 2.30 2.57
CA LEU A 75 6.13 2.54 3.10
C LEU A 75 7.04 1.32 2.94
N TYR A 76 6.50 0.12 3.13
CA TYR A 76 7.22 -1.13 2.91
C TYR A 76 7.74 -1.25 1.48
N PHE A 77 6.88 -1.13 0.46
CA PHE A 77 7.30 -1.24 -0.94
C PHE A 77 8.21 -0.11 -1.38
N TYR A 78 7.99 1.10 -0.88
CA TYR A 78 8.90 2.21 -1.13
C TYR A 78 10.29 1.94 -0.56
N LYS A 79 10.37 1.40 0.66
CA LYS A 79 11.64 1.07 1.30
C LYS A 79 12.33 -0.10 0.61
N LEU A 80 11.59 -1.12 0.21
CA LEU A 80 12.12 -2.27 -0.52
C LEU A 80 12.67 -1.85 -1.89
N TYR A 81 11.94 -1.01 -2.63
CA TYR A 81 12.43 -0.40 -3.86
C TYR A 81 13.76 0.33 -3.65
N GLN A 82 13.86 1.14 -2.59
CA GLN A 82 15.10 1.86 -2.28
C GLN A 82 16.26 0.92 -1.96
N ILE A 83 16.02 -0.14 -1.18
CA ILE A 83 17.06 -1.12 -0.82
C ILE A 83 17.57 -1.82 -2.07
N GLU A 84 16.68 -2.39 -2.88
CA GLU A 84 17.06 -3.16 -4.07
C GLU A 84 17.67 -2.27 -5.16
N SER A 85 17.20 -1.03 -5.32
CA SER A 85 17.80 -0.11 -6.31
C SER A 85 19.20 0.37 -5.92
N ASN A 86 19.56 0.31 -4.64
CA ASN A 86 20.89 0.67 -4.15
C ASN A 86 21.76 -0.57 -3.88
N ARG A 87 21.27 -1.76 -4.18
CA ARG A 87 22.03 -2.99 -4.05
C ARG A 87 23.23 -2.94 -5.00
N PRO A 88 24.46 -3.22 -4.52
CA PRO A 88 25.61 -3.30 -5.41
C PRO A 88 25.39 -4.35 -6.50
N PRO A 89 25.85 -4.11 -7.74
CA PRO A 89 25.85 -5.17 -8.75
C PRO A 89 26.65 -6.35 -8.21
N SER A 90 26.05 -7.55 -8.24
CA SER A 90 26.78 -8.77 -7.96
C SER A 90 27.83 -8.95 -9.05
N HIS A 91 29.10 -8.74 -8.71
CA HIS A 91 30.20 -9.30 -9.50
C HIS A 91 30.16 -10.81 -9.30
N GLU A 92 29.42 -11.52 -10.16
CA GLU A 92 29.73 -12.92 -10.41
C GLU A 92 31.06 -12.94 -11.16
N LEU A 93 32.11 -13.39 -10.48
CA LEU A 93 33.43 -13.73 -11.04
C LEU A 93 33.35 -15.08 -11.75
#